data_AF-A0AA88F1I7-F1
#
_entry.id   AF-A0AA88F1I7-F1
#
_cell.length_a   1.000
_cell.length_b   1.000
_cell.length_c   1.000
_cell.angle_alpha   90.00
_cell.angle_beta   90.00
_cell.angle_gamma   90.00
#
_symmetry.space_group_name_H-M   'P 1'
#
loop_
_entity.id
_entity.type
_entity.pdbx_description
1 polymer ?
#
loop_
_entity_poly.entity_id
_entity_poly.type
_entity_poly.pdbx_seq_one_letter_code
_entity_poly.pdbx_strand_id
1 'polypeptide(L)'
;MVVLLTKPFGTFSNKDSPHGMIERLDKIPPSKDLVAFLASVSDLFTRLRLWVEANGDQILSVARVAHRNIIFEKAGWLLHHTTPLHLITDDMTEHDITPILEAYYLENWSDIAVAFRNRVGEMNVDKEARAAFEEALLAHGAGLYRAAIRVVFPEIERIARDQLLEGTLEGIASLKEVRQAAGELGWGEWQKFGEDPIFGQFTVMSYHLYEVAKTREGIAQLACSPIPNRHAALHGLIAYNSLQSSVSAIIMAEFMFKAISILRDRPKKQMCGLL
;
A
#
# COMPACT_ATOMS: atom_id res chain seq x y z
N MET A 1 3.61 5.72 25.10
CA MET A 1 2.85 5.36 26.32
C MET A 1 3.42 4.07 26.88
N VAL A 2 4.40 4.16 27.78
CA VAL A 2 4.98 3.01 28.51
C VAL A 2 4.48 3.15 29.95
N VAL A 3 3.69 2.18 30.39
CA VAL A 3 3.07 2.18 31.72
C VAL A 3 4.14 1.74 32.74
N LEU A 4 4.61 2.69 33.54
CA LEU A 4 5.40 2.44 34.74
C LEU A 4 4.46 2.06 35.89
N LEU A 5 4.52 0.81 36.34
CA LEU A 5 3.86 0.36 37.57
C LEU A 5 4.76 0.66 38.77
N THR A 6 4.39 1.69 39.53
CA THR A 6 4.91 1.95 40.87
C THR A 6 4.26 1.02 41.90
N LYS A 7 5.07 0.42 42.79
CA LYS A 7 4.63 0.01 44.13
C LYS A 7 5.65 0.42 45.19
N PRO A 8 5.22 0.69 46.45
CA PRO A 8 5.92 1.58 47.36
C PRO A 8 6.74 0.85 48.43
N PHE A 9 7.57 1.67 49.08
CA PHE A 9 8.50 1.42 50.19
C PHE A 9 8.04 0.45 51.29
N GLY A 10 8.98 -0.40 51.72
CA GLY A 10 9.03 -0.97 53.06
C GLY A 10 10.38 -0.63 53.69
N THR A 11 10.35 0.19 54.74
CA THR A 11 11.50 0.56 55.58
C THR A 11 11.83 -0.55 56.57
N PHE A 12 13.10 -0.95 56.68
CA PHE A 12 13.64 -1.55 57.91
C PHE A 12 15.00 -0.95 58.25
N SER A 13 15.15 -0.67 59.55
CA SER A 13 16.20 0.11 60.18
C SER A 13 17.31 -0.79 60.76
N ASN A 14 18.54 -0.48 60.37
CA ASN A 14 19.73 -0.23 61.19
C ASN A 14 20.37 -1.35 62.04
N LYS A 15 21.70 -1.44 61.86
CA LYS A 15 22.75 -2.03 62.72
C LYS A 15 22.92 -3.55 62.67
N ASP A 16 23.78 -3.99 61.73
CA ASP A 16 24.95 -4.80 62.05
C ASP A 16 26.03 -4.58 60.98
N SER A 17 27.29 -4.70 61.38
CA SER A 17 28.49 -4.09 60.81
C SER A 17 28.96 -4.67 59.45
N PRO A 18 29.61 -3.85 58.58
CA PRO A 18 29.87 -4.20 57.17
C PRO A 18 31.23 -4.89 56.89
N HIS A 19 31.74 -5.71 57.82
CA HIS A 19 33.12 -6.24 57.70
C HIS A 19 33.28 -7.77 57.69
N GLY A 20 32.20 -8.54 57.51
CA GLY A 20 32.28 -10.02 57.46
C GLY A 20 31.69 -10.71 56.22
N MET A 21 30.97 -10.01 55.35
CA MET A 21 30.23 -10.61 54.22
C MET A 21 30.63 -10.12 52.83
N ILE A 22 31.71 -9.33 52.72
CA ILE A 22 32.18 -8.79 51.43
C ILE A 22 33.21 -9.72 50.74
N GLU A 23 33.68 -10.78 51.40
CA GLU A 23 34.71 -11.66 50.83
C GLU A 23 34.19 -12.88 50.04
N ARG A 24 32.88 -12.98 49.75
CA ARG A 24 32.32 -14.17 49.07
C ARG A 24 31.38 -13.91 47.88
N LEU A 25 31.37 -12.72 47.29
CA LEU A 25 30.59 -12.47 46.07
C LEU A 25 31.43 -12.19 44.80
N ASP A 26 32.75 -11.99 44.92
CA ASP A 26 33.65 -11.76 43.76
C ASP A 26 34.18 -13.04 43.09
N LYS A 27 33.64 -14.22 43.43
CA LYS A 27 34.10 -15.51 42.88
C LYS A 27 32.99 -16.43 42.40
N ILE A 28 31.85 -15.88 41.97
CA ILE A 28 30.93 -16.65 41.13
C ILE A 28 31.27 -16.27 39.69
N PRO A 29 32.04 -17.09 38.95
CA PRO A 29 32.26 -16.83 37.53
C PRO A 29 30.89 -16.72 36.86
N PRO A 30 30.69 -15.77 35.93
CA PRO A 30 29.43 -15.70 35.19
C PRO A 30 29.13 -17.10 34.66
N SER A 31 27.90 -17.58 34.88
CA SER A 31 27.55 -18.93 34.43
C SER A 31 27.93 -19.06 32.96
N LYS A 32 28.48 -20.22 32.57
CA LYS A 32 28.92 -20.45 31.18
C LYS A 32 27.82 -20.10 30.17
N ASP A 33 26.57 -20.23 30.58
CA ASP A 33 25.37 -19.88 29.82
C ASP A 33 25.23 -18.37 29.59
N LEU A 34 25.55 -17.52 30.57
CA LEU A 34 25.50 -16.05 30.41
C LEU A 34 26.61 -15.56 29.48
N VAL A 35 27.82 -16.13 29.58
CA VAL A 35 28.95 -15.79 28.69
C VAL A 35 28.66 -16.26 27.25
N ALA A 36 28.13 -17.47 27.08
CA ALA A 36 27.74 -17.99 25.78
C ALA A 36 26.60 -17.16 25.15
N PHE A 37 25.62 -16.74 25.95
CA PHE A 37 24.55 -15.86 25.51
C PHE A 37 25.07 -14.49 25.04
N LEU A 38 25.94 -13.83 25.83
CA LEU A 38 26.53 -12.54 25.45
C LEU A 38 27.41 -12.64 24.21
N ALA A 39 28.17 -13.73 24.05
CA ALA A 39 28.98 -13.99 22.86
C ALA A 39 28.09 -14.20 21.61
N SER A 40 26.98 -14.93 21.74
CA SER A 40 26.00 -15.13 20.67
C SER A 40 25.32 -13.82 20.25
N VAL A 41 24.97 -12.96 21.20
CA VAL A 41 24.41 -11.64 20.94
C VAL A 41 25.44 -10.73 20.23
N SER A 42 26.69 -10.73 20.69
CA SER A 42 27.78 -9.97 20.08
C SER A 42 28.08 -10.43 18.64
N ASP A 43 28.10 -11.74 18.39
CA ASP A 43 28.26 -12.32 17.05
C ASP A 43 27.09 -11.95 16.14
N LEU A 44 25.84 -11.96 16.65
CA LEU A 44 24.67 -11.48 15.92
C LEU A 44 24.81 -9.99 15.55
N PHE A 45 25.26 -9.13 16.46
CA PHE A 45 25.50 -7.72 16.17
C PHE A 45 26.62 -7.52 15.14
N THR A 46 27.69 -8.30 15.23
CA THR A 46 28.81 -8.24 14.29
C THR A 46 28.37 -8.67 12.90
N ARG A 47 27.62 -9.77 12.78
CA ARG A 47 27.04 -10.23 11.51
C ARG A 47 26.04 -9.24 10.95
N LEU A 48 25.19 -8.66 11.78
CA LEU A 48 24.23 -7.62 11.36
C LEU A 48 24.98 -6.40 10.83
N ARG A 49 26.04 -5.95 11.52
CA ARG A 49 26.87 -4.83 11.09
C ARG A 49 27.56 -5.12 9.76
N LEU A 50 28.22 -6.27 9.62
CA LEU A 50 28.87 -6.67 8.37
C LEU A 50 27.87 -6.81 7.23
N TRP A 51 26.66 -7.31 7.51
CA TRP A 51 25.59 -7.39 6.53
C TRP A 51 25.06 -6.01 6.13
N VAL A 52 24.88 -5.09 7.07
CA VAL A 52 24.49 -3.69 6.78
C VAL A 52 25.58 -2.97 5.98
N GLU A 53 26.86 -3.14 6.34
CA GLU A 53 27.99 -2.57 5.61
C GLU A 53 28.08 -3.15 4.19
N ALA A 54 27.86 -4.46 4.02
CA ALA A 54 27.89 -5.12 2.72
C ALA A 54 26.67 -4.82 1.82
N ASN A 55 25.52 -4.47 2.41
CA ASN A 55 24.27 -4.23 1.67
C ASN A 55 23.76 -2.80 1.81
N GLY A 56 24.60 -1.86 2.27
CA GLY A 56 24.21 -0.49 2.60
C GLY A 56 23.47 0.22 1.48
N ASP A 57 23.94 0.10 0.24
CA ASP A 57 23.31 0.73 -0.93
C ASP A 57 21.92 0.16 -1.24
N GLN A 58 21.73 -1.15 -1.04
CA GLN A 58 20.44 -1.82 -1.23
C GLN A 58 19.45 -1.45 -0.11
N ILE A 59 19.95 -1.34 1.13
CA ILE A 59 19.14 -0.88 2.26
C ILE A 59 18.71 0.57 2.04
N LEU A 60 19.62 1.43 1.58
CA LEU A 60 19.33 2.83 1.27
C LEU A 60 18.37 2.97 0.10
N SER A 61 18.45 2.12 -0.93
CA SER A 61 17.52 2.15 -2.06
C SER A 61 16.11 1.71 -1.65
N VAL A 62 15.99 0.64 -0.88
CA VAL A 62 14.70 0.19 -0.32
C VAL A 62 14.11 1.24 0.62
N ALA A 63 14.94 1.83 1.50
CA ALA A 63 14.50 2.90 2.40
C ALA A 63 14.02 4.14 1.64
N ARG A 64 14.69 4.54 0.56
CA ARG A 64 14.26 5.64 -0.31
C ARG A 64 12.91 5.37 -0.97
N VAL A 65 12.71 4.18 -1.53
CA VAL A 65 11.42 3.78 -2.13
C VAL A 65 10.30 3.78 -1.08
N ALA A 66 10.56 3.21 0.10
CA ALA A 66 9.60 3.20 1.20
C ALA A 66 9.26 4.61 1.69
N HIS A 67 10.27 5.48 1.83
CA HIS A 67 10.09 6.86 2.24
C HIS A 67 9.25 7.65 1.24
N ARG A 68 9.54 7.52 -0.06
CA ARG A 68 8.74 8.13 -1.13
C ARG A 68 7.31 7.64 -1.12
N ASN A 69 7.06 6.34 -0.98
CA ASN A 69 5.71 5.81 -0.87
C ASN A 69 4.93 6.48 0.29
N ILE A 70 5.55 6.67 1.45
CA ILE A 70 4.94 7.33 2.61
C ILE A 70 4.60 8.79 2.31
N ILE A 71 5.51 9.54 1.67
CA ILE A 71 5.27 10.95 1.33
C ILE A 71 4.10 11.07 0.35
N PHE A 72 4.08 10.24 -0.70
CA PHE A 72 2.99 10.22 -1.67
C PHE A 72 1.65 9.86 -1.02
N GLU A 73 1.63 8.83 -0.17
CA GLU A 73 0.42 8.42 0.57
C GLU A 73 -0.10 9.52 1.48
N LYS A 74 0.78 10.20 2.23
CA LYS A 74 0.43 11.36 3.06
C LYS A 74 -0.11 12.54 2.25
N ALA A 75 0.47 12.78 1.07
CA ALA A 75 -0.01 13.79 0.14
C ALA A 75 -1.32 13.36 -0.55
N GLY A 76 -1.76 12.12 -0.38
CA GLY A 76 -2.96 11.57 -1.00
C GLY A 76 -2.79 11.22 -2.48
N TRP A 77 -1.56 11.00 -2.92
CA TRP A 77 -1.23 10.59 -4.28
C TRP A 77 -0.91 9.11 -4.37
N LEU A 78 -1.38 8.48 -5.42
CA LEU A 78 -0.95 7.15 -5.80
C LEU A 78 0.24 7.23 -6.73
N LEU A 79 1.32 6.55 -6.35
CA LEU A 79 2.43 6.36 -7.26
C LEU A 79 2.01 5.50 -8.44
N HIS A 80 2.51 5.88 -9.62
CA HIS A 80 2.21 5.25 -10.89
C HIS A 80 3.41 5.39 -11.83
N HIS A 81 3.47 4.59 -12.89
CA HIS A 81 4.57 4.69 -13.86
C HIS A 81 4.60 6.05 -14.59
N THR A 82 3.47 6.75 -14.65
CA THR A 82 3.37 8.12 -15.18
C THR A 82 3.79 9.19 -14.17
N THR A 83 4.05 8.82 -12.92
CA THR A 83 4.49 9.78 -11.91
C THR A 83 5.88 10.31 -12.26
N PRO A 84 6.09 11.64 -12.27
CA PRO A 84 7.38 12.24 -12.61
C PRO A 84 8.38 12.15 -11.44
N LEU A 85 8.85 10.93 -11.13
CA LEU A 85 9.78 10.69 -10.01
C LEU A 85 11.09 11.48 -10.11
N HIS A 86 11.47 11.92 -11.31
CA HIS A 86 12.64 12.75 -11.56
C HIS A 86 12.48 14.19 -11.06
N LEU A 87 11.25 14.65 -10.82
CA LEU A 87 10.95 15.97 -10.24
C LEU A 87 10.91 15.92 -8.70
N ILE A 88 11.02 14.74 -8.10
CA ILE A 88 10.87 14.54 -6.66
C ILE A 88 12.21 14.18 -6.03
N THR A 89 12.63 14.99 -5.08
CA THR A 89 13.86 14.79 -4.30
C THR A 89 13.54 14.23 -2.92
N ASP A 90 14.54 13.63 -2.26
CA ASP A 90 14.33 12.90 -1.00
C ASP A 90 14.12 13.83 0.22
N ASP A 91 14.35 15.14 0.06
CA ASP A 91 14.13 16.18 1.07
C ASP A 91 12.75 16.84 0.99
N MET A 92 11.95 16.52 -0.03
CA MET A 92 10.60 17.05 -0.20
C MET A 92 9.60 16.43 0.78
N THR A 93 8.65 17.24 1.24
CA THR A 93 7.52 16.84 2.08
C THR A 93 6.24 16.62 1.28
N GLU A 94 5.19 16.12 1.92
CA GLU A 94 3.85 15.97 1.32
C GLU A 94 3.29 17.29 0.75
N HIS A 95 3.65 18.43 1.36
CA HIS A 95 3.24 19.76 0.92
C HIS A 95 3.98 20.23 -0.33
N ASP A 96 5.23 19.82 -0.49
CA ASP A 96 6.07 20.22 -1.63
C ASP A 96 5.69 19.46 -2.91
N ILE A 97 5.37 18.17 -2.79
CA ILE A 97 5.11 17.32 -3.97
C ILE A 97 3.75 17.57 -4.62
N THR A 98 2.74 17.99 -3.85
CA THR A 98 1.36 18.15 -4.35
C THR A 98 1.28 19.15 -5.52
N PRO A 99 1.75 20.40 -5.40
CA PRO A 99 1.68 21.36 -6.52
C PRO A 99 2.51 20.91 -7.74
N ILE A 100 3.63 20.21 -7.52
CA ILE A 100 4.47 19.66 -8.61
C ILE A 100 3.68 18.62 -9.40
N LEU A 101 3.03 17.68 -8.70
CA LEU A 101 2.24 16.62 -9.33
C LEU A 101 1.00 17.18 -10.02
N GLU A 102 0.30 18.13 -9.39
CA GLU A 102 -0.86 18.78 -10.01
C GLU A 102 -0.48 19.48 -11.32
N ALA A 103 0.58 20.30 -11.30
CA ALA A 103 1.08 20.98 -12.49
C ALA A 103 1.48 19.97 -13.58
N TYR A 104 2.25 18.94 -13.22
CA TYR A 104 2.69 17.94 -14.18
C TYR A 104 1.53 17.19 -14.84
N TYR A 105 0.56 16.68 -14.06
CA TYR A 105 -0.58 15.95 -14.59
C TYR A 105 -1.49 16.85 -15.43
N LEU A 106 -1.62 18.13 -15.07
CA LEU A 106 -2.39 19.11 -15.83
C LEU A 106 -1.74 19.44 -17.18
N GLU A 107 -0.44 19.72 -17.18
CA GLU A 107 0.31 20.17 -18.36
C GLU A 107 0.62 19.04 -19.34
N ASN A 108 0.78 17.81 -18.86
CA ASN A 108 1.24 16.67 -19.65
C ASN A 108 0.15 15.62 -19.88
N TRP A 109 -1.13 15.96 -19.64
CA TRP A 109 -2.23 14.99 -19.67
C TRP A 109 -2.33 14.21 -20.98
N SER A 110 -2.08 14.85 -22.13
CA SER A 110 -2.15 14.19 -23.44
C SER A 110 -1.21 12.97 -23.52
N ASP A 111 0.04 13.14 -23.11
CA ASP A 111 1.04 12.06 -23.15
C ASP A 111 0.76 11.01 -22.08
N ILE A 112 0.32 11.44 -20.90
CA ILE A 112 -0.10 10.57 -19.80
C ILE A 112 -1.28 9.69 -20.23
N ALA A 113 -2.29 10.26 -20.89
CA ALA A 113 -3.45 9.53 -21.40
C ALA A 113 -3.04 8.50 -22.47
N VAL A 114 -2.06 8.82 -23.32
CA VAL A 114 -1.49 7.84 -24.26
C VAL A 114 -0.83 6.68 -23.51
N ALA A 115 -0.04 6.95 -22.47
CA ALA A 115 0.60 5.91 -21.66
C ALA A 115 -0.43 4.97 -21.01
N PHE A 116 -1.47 5.54 -20.38
CA PHE A 116 -2.61 4.80 -19.84
C PHE A 116 -3.29 3.92 -20.90
N ARG A 117 -3.60 4.50 -22.07
CA ARG A 117 -4.28 3.80 -23.17
C ARG A 117 -3.48 2.60 -23.68
N ASN A 118 -2.16 2.78 -23.85
CA ASN A 118 -1.28 1.71 -24.32
C ASN A 118 -1.30 0.55 -23.33
N ARG A 119 -1.17 0.82 -22.03
CA ARG A 119 -1.21 -0.22 -21.00
C ARG A 119 -2.53 -0.95 -20.92
N VAL A 120 -3.66 -0.23 -20.88
CA VAL A 120 -4.99 -0.85 -20.85
C VAL A 120 -5.26 -1.64 -22.13
N GLY A 121 -4.68 -1.23 -23.27
CA GLY A 121 -4.73 -1.96 -24.54
C GLY A 121 -4.04 -3.33 -24.49
N GLU A 122 -2.97 -3.46 -23.70
CA GLU A 122 -2.24 -4.71 -23.49
C GLU A 122 -2.95 -5.66 -22.50
N MET A 123 -3.84 -5.13 -21.65
CA MET A 123 -4.62 -5.92 -20.71
C MET A 123 -5.74 -6.65 -21.42
N ASN A 124 -6.06 -7.86 -20.95
CA ASN A 124 -7.20 -8.61 -21.46
C ASN A 124 -8.47 -8.17 -20.71
N VAL A 125 -8.92 -6.97 -21.05
CA VAL A 125 -10.22 -6.42 -20.69
C VAL A 125 -11.06 -6.29 -21.96
N ASP A 126 -12.38 -6.38 -21.84
CA ASP A 126 -13.27 -6.32 -22.98
C ASP A 126 -13.34 -4.91 -23.60
N LYS A 127 -14.02 -4.80 -24.75
CA LYS A 127 -14.14 -3.53 -25.49
C LYS A 127 -14.88 -2.45 -24.72
N GLU A 128 -15.86 -2.82 -23.90
CA GLU A 128 -16.68 -1.87 -23.14
C GLU A 128 -15.84 -1.22 -22.04
N ALA A 129 -15.07 -2.05 -21.31
CA ALA A 129 -14.12 -1.58 -20.30
C ALA A 129 -13.10 -0.59 -20.87
N ARG A 130 -12.58 -0.88 -22.07
CA ARG A 130 -11.63 0.00 -22.76
C ARG A 130 -12.29 1.30 -23.21
N ALA A 131 -13.52 1.25 -23.71
CA ALA A 131 -14.27 2.43 -24.11
C ALA A 131 -14.57 3.34 -22.92
N ALA A 132 -15.06 2.78 -21.82
CA ALA A 132 -15.29 3.52 -20.58
C ALA A 132 -13.98 4.10 -20.01
N PHE A 133 -12.88 3.37 -20.07
CA PHE A 133 -11.58 3.90 -19.66
C PHE A 133 -11.16 5.10 -20.52
N GLU A 134 -11.34 5.03 -21.85
CA GLU A 134 -11.09 6.15 -22.77
C GLU A 134 -11.99 7.36 -22.46
N GLU A 135 -13.28 7.15 -22.20
CA GLU A 135 -14.21 8.20 -21.79
C GLU A 135 -13.75 8.90 -20.51
N ALA A 136 -13.22 8.14 -19.54
CA ALA A 136 -12.66 8.73 -18.32
C ALA A 136 -11.39 9.54 -18.58
N LEU A 137 -10.51 9.09 -19.50
CA LEU A 137 -9.34 9.86 -19.89
C LEU A 137 -9.71 11.19 -20.56
N LEU A 138 -10.70 11.16 -21.45
CA LEU A 138 -11.23 12.35 -22.13
C LEU A 138 -11.91 13.29 -21.12
N ALA A 139 -12.74 12.75 -20.22
CA ALA A 139 -13.39 13.52 -19.17
C ALA A 139 -12.37 14.20 -18.25
N HIS A 140 -11.32 13.49 -17.82
CA HIS A 140 -10.25 14.08 -17.03
C HIS A 140 -9.58 15.24 -17.76
N GLY A 141 -9.18 15.04 -19.02
CA GLY A 141 -8.51 16.06 -19.83
C GLY A 141 -9.37 17.31 -20.06
N ALA A 142 -10.70 17.15 -20.07
CA ALA A 142 -11.65 18.25 -20.16
C ALA A 142 -11.97 18.90 -18.79
N GLY A 143 -11.31 18.50 -17.70
CA GLY A 143 -11.58 19.00 -16.34
C GLY A 143 -12.86 18.44 -15.71
N LEU A 144 -13.49 17.44 -16.32
CA LEU A 144 -14.70 16.78 -15.83
C LEU A 144 -14.35 15.65 -14.84
N TYR A 145 -13.54 15.96 -13.83
CA TYR A 145 -12.93 15.01 -12.90
C TYR A 145 -13.94 14.04 -12.24
N ARG A 146 -15.09 14.57 -11.81
CA ARG A 146 -16.17 13.75 -11.23
C ARG A 146 -16.76 12.76 -12.22
N ALA A 147 -16.85 13.13 -13.50
CA ALA A 147 -17.38 12.24 -14.54
C ALA A 147 -16.42 11.08 -14.80
N ALA A 148 -15.11 11.36 -14.87
CA ALA A 148 -14.09 10.34 -15.01
C ALA A 148 -14.22 9.26 -13.93
N ILE A 149 -14.30 9.66 -12.65
CA ILE A 149 -14.46 8.73 -11.51
C ILE A 149 -15.72 7.85 -11.66
N ARG A 150 -16.86 8.47 -12.00
CA ARG A 150 -18.15 7.78 -12.12
C ARG A 150 -18.22 6.80 -13.29
N VAL A 151 -17.41 7.01 -14.32
CA VAL A 151 -17.32 6.11 -15.47
C VAL A 151 -16.46 4.89 -15.16
N VAL A 152 -15.28 5.05 -14.54
CA VAL A 152 -14.36 3.89 -14.35
C VAL A 152 -14.74 2.98 -13.17
N PHE A 153 -15.34 3.51 -12.11
CA PHE A 153 -15.61 2.73 -10.90
C PHE A 153 -16.67 1.62 -11.04
N PRO A 154 -17.74 1.78 -11.82
CA PRO A 154 -18.64 0.69 -12.15
C PRO A 154 -17.94 -0.43 -12.93
N GLU A 155 -17.05 -0.08 -13.85
CA GLU A 155 -16.37 -1.05 -14.72
C GLU A 155 -15.46 -2.02 -13.97
N ILE A 156 -14.83 -1.57 -12.87
CA ILE A 156 -14.06 -2.46 -12.00
C ILE A 156 -14.90 -3.65 -11.51
N GLU A 157 -16.15 -3.41 -11.09
CA GLU A 157 -17.04 -4.48 -10.62
C GLU A 157 -17.59 -5.30 -11.78
N ARG A 158 -17.92 -4.66 -12.90
CA ARG A 158 -18.41 -5.36 -14.09
C ARG A 158 -17.37 -6.37 -14.60
N ILE A 159 -16.11 -5.94 -14.74
CA ILE A 159 -15.03 -6.82 -15.21
C ILE A 159 -14.72 -7.90 -14.18
N ALA A 160 -14.66 -7.59 -12.89
CA ALA A 160 -14.44 -8.59 -11.86
C ALA A 160 -15.53 -9.68 -11.91
N ARG A 161 -16.79 -9.27 -12.05
CA ARG A 161 -17.93 -10.18 -12.19
C ARG A 161 -17.84 -11.04 -13.46
N ASP A 162 -17.60 -10.40 -14.61
CA ASP A 162 -17.63 -11.09 -15.90
C ASP A 162 -16.45 -12.07 -16.03
N GLN A 163 -15.27 -11.70 -15.51
CA GLN A 163 -14.04 -12.49 -15.69
C GLN A 163 -13.74 -13.48 -14.58
N LEU A 164 -14.20 -13.25 -13.34
CA LEU A 164 -13.89 -14.12 -12.20
C LEU A 164 -15.09 -14.92 -11.70
N LEU A 165 -16.31 -14.40 -11.91
CA LEU A 165 -17.55 -15.00 -11.38
C LEU A 165 -18.48 -15.56 -12.46
N GLU A 166 -18.01 -15.68 -13.70
CA GLU A 166 -18.80 -16.18 -14.85
C GLU A 166 -20.16 -15.46 -14.98
N GLY A 167 -20.23 -14.17 -14.57
CA GLY A 167 -21.43 -13.34 -14.64
C GLY A 167 -22.37 -13.40 -13.44
N THR A 168 -22.03 -14.08 -12.33
CA THR A 168 -22.92 -14.17 -11.16
C THR A 168 -23.03 -12.84 -10.40
N LEU A 169 -24.20 -12.55 -9.79
CA LEU A 169 -24.54 -11.24 -9.20
C LEU A 169 -23.92 -10.97 -7.82
N GLU A 170 -22.93 -11.75 -7.36
CA GLU A 170 -22.30 -11.55 -6.05
C GLU A 170 -21.24 -10.42 -6.09
N GLY A 171 -21.71 -9.18 -6.29
CA GLY A 171 -20.86 -8.00 -6.55
C GLY A 171 -19.91 -7.59 -5.40
N ILE A 172 -20.19 -7.97 -4.15
CA ILE A 172 -19.30 -7.71 -3.00
C ILE A 172 -18.35 -8.89 -2.73
N ALA A 173 -18.77 -10.12 -3.05
CA ALA A 173 -17.96 -11.32 -2.84
C ALA A 173 -16.78 -11.36 -3.82
N SER A 174 -17.02 -11.09 -5.11
CA SER A 174 -15.97 -10.97 -6.14
C SER A 174 -14.85 -10.03 -5.75
N LEU A 175 -15.15 -8.92 -5.09
CA LEU A 175 -14.16 -7.89 -4.76
C LEU A 175 -13.34 -8.27 -3.53
N LYS A 176 -13.96 -8.95 -2.56
CA LYS A 176 -13.25 -9.59 -1.45
C LYS A 176 -12.34 -10.71 -1.96
N GLU A 177 -12.80 -11.47 -2.95
CA GLU A 177 -12.04 -12.51 -3.63
C GLU A 177 -10.88 -11.93 -4.44
N VAL A 178 -11.07 -10.82 -5.17
CA VAL A 178 -9.97 -10.11 -5.84
C VAL A 178 -8.94 -9.67 -4.82
N ARG A 179 -9.37 -9.07 -3.70
CA ARG A 179 -8.47 -8.66 -2.61
C ARG A 179 -7.71 -9.85 -2.02
N GLN A 180 -8.42 -10.95 -1.72
CA GLN A 180 -7.82 -12.14 -1.14
C GLN A 180 -6.85 -12.81 -2.12
N ALA A 181 -7.27 -13.00 -3.36
CA ALA A 181 -6.47 -13.63 -4.40
C ALA A 181 -5.26 -12.77 -4.78
N ALA A 182 -5.39 -11.44 -4.77
CA ALA A 182 -4.27 -10.51 -4.92
C ALA A 182 -3.27 -10.62 -3.74
N GLY A 183 -3.77 -10.82 -2.50
CA GLY A 183 -2.93 -11.09 -1.33
C GLY A 183 -2.23 -12.46 -1.36
N GLU A 184 -2.75 -13.40 -2.16
CA GLU A 184 -2.22 -14.75 -2.36
C GLU A 184 -1.34 -14.89 -3.62
N LEU A 185 -1.01 -13.78 -4.29
CA LEU A 185 -0.13 -13.80 -5.46
C LEU A 185 1.27 -14.28 -5.07
N GLY A 186 1.76 -15.27 -5.82
CA GLY A 186 3.14 -15.72 -5.70
C GLY A 186 4.12 -14.75 -6.35
N TRP A 187 5.41 -14.88 -6.03
CA TRP A 187 6.46 -14.01 -6.56
C TRP A 187 6.45 -13.86 -8.10
N GLY A 188 6.23 -14.96 -8.84
CA GLY A 188 6.15 -14.91 -10.31
C GLY A 188 4.91 -14.20 -10.86
N GLU A 189 3.83 -14.10 -10.09
CA GLU A 189 2.65 -13.32 -10.46
C GLU A 189 2.86 -11.83 -10.15
N TRP A 190 3.53 -11.52 -9.03
CA TRP A 190 3.97 -10.16 -8.72
C TRP A 190 4.89 -9.58 -9.78
N GLN A 191 5.79 -10.40 -10.36
CA GLN A 191 6.65 -9.98 -11.46
C GLN A 191 5.87 -9.54 -12.72
N LYS A 192 4.63 -10.00 -12.93
CA LYS A 192 3.77 -9.55 -14.04
C LYS A 192 3.31 -8.10 -13.88
N PHE A 193 3.43 -7.55 -12.67
CA PHE A 193 3.25 -6.12 -12.47
C PHE A 193 4.44 -5.28 -12.96
N GLY A 194 5.60 -5.90 -13.22
CA GLY A 194 6.78 -5.21 -13.73
C GLY A 194 7.39 -4.27 -12.69
N GLU A 195 7.90 -3.13 -13.15
CA GLU A 195 8.53 -2.09 -12.30
C GLU A 195 7.51 -1.12 -11.68
N ASP A 196 6.21 -1.46 -11.73
CA ASP A 196 5.15 -0.59 -11.23
C ASP A 196 5.21 -0.42 -9.70
N PRO A 197 4.95 0.80 -9.18
CA PRO A 197 4.85 1.07 -7.74
C PRO A 197 3.51 0.57 -7.18
N ILE A 198 3.37 -0.76 -7.10
CA ILE A 198 2.11 -1.45 -6.80
C ILE A 198 1.68 -1.44 -5.34
N PHE A 199 2.60 -1.25 -4.38
CA PHE A 199 2.30 -1.43 -2.96
C PHE A 199 1.24 -0.44 -2.45
N GLY A 200 1.36 0.85 -2.82
CA GLY A 200 0.37 1.85 -2.45
C GLY A 200 -1.01 1.57 -3.08
N GLN A 201 -1.03 1.17 -4.35
CA GLN A 201 -2.24 0.81 -5.08
C GLN A 201 -2.92 -0.41 -4.45
N PHE A 202 -2.14 -1.44 -4.10
CA PHE A 202 -2.62 -2.64 -3.42
C PHE A 202 -3.18 -2.33 -2.03
N THR A 203 -2.52 -1.47 -1.25
CA THR A 203 -3.02 -1.01 0.06
C THR A 203 -4.35 -0.29 -0.10
N VAL A 204 -4.44 0.65 -1.05
CA VAL A 204 -5.69 1.38 -1.33
C VAL A 204 -6.80 0.44 -1.78
N MET A 205 -6.54 -0.51 -2.69
CA MET A 205 -7.50 -1.53 -3.06
C MET A 205 -7.96 -2.33 -1.83
N SER A 206 -7.02 -2.78 -1.01
CA SER A 206 -7.29 -3.72 0.09
C SER A 206 -8.07 -3.09 1.23
N TYR A 207 -7.82 -1.81 1.53
CA TYR A 207 -8.30 -1.19 2.77
C TYR A 207 -9.18 0.04 2.56
N HIS A 208 -9.02 0.78 1.44
CA HIS A 208 -9.71 2.05 1.24
C HIS A 208 -10.83 1.98 0.20
N LEU A 209 -10.55 1.45 -0.99
CA LEU A 209 -11.43 1.55 -2.17
C LEU A 209 -12.83 0.98 -1.90
N TYR A 210 -12.93 -0.08 -1.09
CA TYR A 210 -14.17 -0.80 -0.79
C TYR A 210 -14.64 -0.68 0.66
N GLU A 211 -14.06 0.25 1.43
CA GLU A 211 -14.55 0.51 2.78
C GLU A 211 -16.00 1.01 2.72
N VAL A 212 -16.88 0.37 3.49
CA VAL A 212 -18.31 0.71 3.51
C VAL A 212 -18.54 1.84 4.50
N ALA A 213 -18.83 3.02 3.96
CA ALA A 213 -19.23 4.19 4.73
C ALA A 213 -20.65 4.03 5.29
N LYS A 214 -20.80 3.57 6.54
CA LYS A 214 -22.11 3.35 7.19
C LYS A 214 -22.57 4.48 8.10
N THR A 215 -21.64 5.30 8.60
CA THR A 215 -21.91 6.37 9.57
C THR A 215 -21.47 7.73 9.01
N ARG A 216 -21.99 8.82 9.58
CA ARG A 216 -21.58 10.18 9.19
C ARG A 216 -20.10 10.41 9.47
N GLU A 217 -19.59 9.87 10.57
CA GLU A 217 -18.19 9.96 10.97
C GLU A 217 -17.30 9.22 9.97
N GLY A 218 -17.69 8.02 9.52
CA GLY A 218 -16.95 7.27 8.50
C GLY A 218 -16.96 7.98 7.14
N ILE A 219 -18.09 8.58 6.75
CA ILE A 219 -18.18 9.42 5.55
C ILE A 219 -17.22 10.62 5.67
N ALA A 220 -17.19 11.29 6.81
CA ALA A 220 -16.30 12.42 7.04
C ALA A 220 -14.82 12.02 6.97
N GLN A 221 -14.44 10.86 7.53
CA GLN A 221 -13.08 10.33 7.44
C GLN A 221 -12.67 10.04 6.00
N LEU A 222 -13.52 9.37 5.23
CA LEU A 222 -13.28 9.08 3.81
C LEU A 222 -13.22 10.34 2.95
N ALA A 223 -13.93 11.40 3.34
CA ALA A 223 -13.92 12.69 2.63
C ALA A 223 -12.62 13.47 2.85
N CYS A 224 -11.86 13.18 3.91
CA CYS A 224 -10.54 13.77 4.13
C CYS A 224 -9.46 13.22 3.19
N SER A 225 -9.70 12.05 2.58
CA SER A 225 -8.78 11.48 1.60
C SER A 225 -9.11 11.99 0.20
N PRO A 226 -8.11 12.47 -0.58
CA PRO A 226 -8.34 12.82 -1.97
C PRO A 226 -8.43 11.58 -2.87
N ILE A 227 -8.01 10.41 -2.39
CA ILE A 227 -8.16 9.13 -3.10
C ILE A 227 -9.64 8.72 -3.00
N PRO A 228 -10.37 8.57 -4.11
CA PRO A 228 -11.80 8.29 -4.02
C PRO A 228 -12.09 6.90 -3.44
N ASN A 229 -13.00 6.84 -2.47
CA ASN A 229 -13.62 5.58 -2.08
C ASN A 229 -14.74 5.24 -3.06
N ARG A 230 -14.73 4.02 -3.60
CA ARG A 230 -15.66 3.59 -4.65
C ARG A 230 -17.10 3.60 -4.17
N HIS A 231 -17.37 2.97 -3.01
CA HIS A 231 -18.71 2.89 -2.45
C HIS A 231 -19.31 4.29 -2.22
N ALA A 232 -18.53 5.19 -1.62
CA ALA A 232 -18.94 6.56 -1.36
C ALA A 232 -19.17 7.36 -2.66
N ALA A 233 -18.32 7.18 -3.67
CA ALA A 233 -18.47 7.85 -4.96
C ALA A 233 -19.73 7.39 -5.72
N LEU A 234 -19.97 6.07 -5.79
CA LEU A 234 -21.09 5.49 -6.53
C LEU A 234 -22.45 5.78 -5.89
N HIS A 235 -22.52 5.74 -4.56
CA HIS A 235 -23.75 6.08 -3.83
C HIS A 235 -23.93 7.58 -3.59
N GLY A 236 -23.03 8.42 -4.12
CA GLY A 236 -23.12 9.87 -3.99
C GLY A 236 -22.96 10.39 -2.56
N LEU A 237 -22.32 9.61 -1.69
CA LEU A 237 -22.06 10.00 -0.29
C LEU A 237 -20.96 11.06 -0.21
N ILE A 238 -20.00 11.04 -1.14
CA ILE A 238 -18.89 11.99 -1.23
C ILE A 238 -18.74 12.45 -2.68
N ALA A 239 -18.60 13.76 -2.88
CA ALA A 239 -18.45 14.37 -4.20
C ALA A 239 -16.96 14.58 -4.55
N TYR A 240 -16.27 13.49 -4.90
CA TYR A 240 -14.90 13.59 -5.44
C TYR A 240 -14.92 14.27 -6.82
N ASN A 241 -14.18 15.39 -6.95
CA ASN A 241 -14.22 16.23 -8.14
C ASN A 241 -12.93 17.04 -8.39
N SER A 242 -11.80 16.65 -7.79
CA SER A 242 -10.49 17.28 -8.02
C SER A 242 -9.64 16.52 -9.04
N LEU A 243 -8.63 17.19 -9.59
CA LEU A 243 -7.62 16.58 -10.45
C LEU A 243 -7.02 15.34 -9.79
N GLN A 244 -6.50 15.49 -8.57
CA GLN A 244 -5.90 14.41 -7.79
C GLN A 244 -6.84 13.21 -7.60
N SER A 245 -8.11 13.48 -7.28
CA SER A 245 -9.12 12.44 -7.08
C SER A 245 -9.41 11.67 -8.37
N SER A 246 -9.44 12.37 -9.50
CA SER A 246 -9.65 11.74 -10.80
C SER A 246 -8.44 10.95 -11.27
N VAL A 247 -7.22 11.46 -11.12
CA VAL A 247 -5.99 10.69 -11.42
C VAL A 247 -5.95 9.43 -10.58
N SER A 248 -6.22 9.53 -9.28
CA SER A 248 -6.24 8.38 -8.37
C SER A 248 -7.26 7.32 -8.79
N ALA A 249 -8.45 7.72 -9.23
CA ALA A 249 -9.45 6.78 -9.73
C ALA A 249 -9.00 6.06 -11.01
N ILE A 250 -8.36 6.77 -11.94
CA ILE A 250 -7.85 6.21 -13.20
C ILE A 250 -6.72 5.22 -12.92
N ILE A 251 -5.77 5.56 -12.03
CA ILE A 251 -4.70 4.66 -11.57
C ILE A 251 -5.30 3.40 -10.93
N MET A 252 -6.28 3.55 -10.03
CA MET A 252 -6.91 2.41 -9.38
C MET A 252 -7.66 1.52 -10.38
N ALA A 253 -8.31 2.10 -11.39
CA ALA A 253 -8.96 1.33 -12.43
C ALA A 253 -7.96 0.53 -13.27
N GLU A 254 -6.84 1.15 -13.71
CA GLU A 254 -5.77 0.44 -14.42
C GLU A 254 -5.23 -0.72 -13.58
N PHE A 255 -4.90 -0.45 -12.31
CA PHE A 255 -4.39 -1.46 -11.38
C PHE A 255 -5.36 -2.64 -11.24
N MET A 256 -6.66 -2.35 -11.04
CA MET A 256 -7.68 -3.38 -10.91
C MET A 256 -7.85 -4.20 -12.19
N PHE A 257 -7.84 -3.56 -13.36
CA PHE A 257 -7.93 -4.26 -14.64
C PHE A 257 -6.76 -5.22 -14.84
N LYS A 258 -5.54 -4.79 -14.46
CA LYS A 258 -4.34 -5.61 -14.48
C LYS A 258 -4.43 -6.77 -13.48
N ALA A 259 -4.84 -6.50 -12.24
CA ALA A 259 -5.01 -7.52 -11.21
C ALA A 259 -6.03 -8.59 -11.63
N ILE A 260 -7.20 -8.19 -12.13
CA ILE A 260 -8.24 -9.10 -12.59
C ILE A 260 -7.74 -9.92 -13.80
N SER A 261 -7.04 -9.30 -14.75
CA SER A 261 -6.45 -10.01 -15.89
C SER A 261 -5.46 -11.10 -15.43
N ILE A 262 -4.58 -10.78 -14.48
CA ILE A 262 -3.61 -11.73 -13.91
C ILE A 262 -4.33 -12.89 -13.20
N LEU A 263 -5.36 -12.58 -12.41
CA LEU A 263 -6.14 -13.58 -11.68
C LEU A 263 -6.91 -14.51 -12.60
N ARG A 264 -7.51 -13.99 -13.67
CA ARG A 264 -8.21 -14.81 -14.67
C ARG A 264 -7.25 -15.78 -15.38
N ASP A 265 -6.04 -15.32 -15.70
CA ASP A 265 -5.03 -16.15 -16.39
C ASP A 265 -4.30 -17.12 -15.45
N ARG A 266 -4.65 -17.12 -14.16
CA ARG A 266 -4.13 -18.08 -13.19
C ARG A 266 -4.63 -19.48 -13.56
N PRO A 267 -3.75 -20.49 -13.64
CA PRO A 267 -4.20 -21.87 -13.78
C PRO A 267 -5.14 -22.18 -12.60
N LYS A 268 -6.40 -22.55 -12.87
CA LYS A 268 -7.30 -23.05 -11.84
C LYS A 268 -6.55 -24.22 -11.17
N LYS A 269 -6.21 -24.11 -9.88
CA LYS A 269 -5.64 -25.24 -9.13
C LYS A 269 -6.58 -26.41 -9.38
N GLN A 270 -6.09 -27.49 -10.01
CA GLN A 270 -6.77 -28.77 -9.92
C GLN A 270 -6.90 -29.04 -8.42
N MET A 271 -8.13 -29.00 -7.90
CA MET A 271 -8.44 -29.62 -6.63
C MET A 271 -8.27 -31.13 -6.83
N CYS A 272 -7.02 -31.59 -6.81
CA CYS A 272 -6.71 -33.01 -6.75
C CYS A 272 -7.19 -33.53 -5.39
N GLY A 273 -8.23 -34.36 -5.48
CA GLY A 273 -8.76 -35.30 -4.49
C GLY A 273 -8.09 -35.40 -3.13
N LEU A 274 -8.89 -35.09 -2.11
CA LEU A 274 -8.98 -35.91 -0.91
C LEU A 274 -10.44 -36.36 -0.79
N LEU A 275 -10.73 -37.48 -1.48
CA LEU A 275 -11.76 -38.43 -1.06
C LEU A 275 -11.07 -39.53 -0.26
#